data_AF-A0A924BTM9-F1
#
_entry.id   AF-A0A924BTM9-F1
#
_cell.length_a   1.000
_cell.length_b   1.000
_cell.length_c   1.000
_cell.angle_alpha   90.00
_cell.angle_beta   90.00
_cell.angle_gamma   90.00
#
_symmetry.space_group_name_H-M   'P 1'
#
loop_
_entity.id
_entity.type
_entity.pdbx_description
1 polymer ?
#
loop_
_entity_poly.entity_id
_entity_poly.type
_entity_poly.pdbx_seq_one_letter_code
_entity_poly.pdbx_strand_id
1 'polypeptide(L)' 'MSSQLRFEFSAQTEVGMVRSENEDAIAISTAIRLAILTDGMSGYNAGEVPVALPP' A
#
# COMPACT_ATOMS: atom_id res chain seq x y z
N MET A 1 -28.49 13.66 -10.90
CA MET A 1 -28.13 12.88 -9.69
C MET A 1 -27.02 11.93 -10.07
N SER A 2 -25.79 12.17 -9.62
CA SER A 2 -24.68 11.23 -9.79
C SER A 2 -24.86 10.10 -8.78
N SER A 3 -24.94 8.86 -9.26
CA SER A 3 -24.87 7.69 -8.38
C SER A 3 -23.46 7.61 -7.80
N GLN A 4 -23.34 7.56 -6.47
CA GLN A 4 -22.06 7.28 -5.81
C GLN A 4 -21.77 5.79 -5.90
N LEU A 5 -20.64 5.42 -6.48
CA LEU A 5 -20.13 4.06 -6.45
C LEU A 5 -19.67 3.71 -5.04
N ARG A 6 -20.09 2.53 -4.55
CA ARG A 6 -19.59 1.92 -3.30
C ARG A 6 -18.38 1.06 -3.64
N PHE A 7 -17.27 1.29 -2.95
CA PHE A 7 -16.05 0.50 -3.08
C PHE A 7 -15.80 -0.26 -1.79
N GLU A 8 -15.40 -1.52 -1.94
CA GLU A 8 -14.89 -2.36 -0.86
C GLU A 8 -13.41 -2.61 -1.16
N PHE A 9 -12.55 -2.43 -0.16
CA PHE A 9 -11.11 -2.56 -0.32
C PHE A 9 -10.59 -3.71 0.55
N SER A 10 -9.67 -4.49 0.01
CA SER A 10 -8.90 -5.50 0.72
C SER A 10 -7.46 -5.46 0.23
N ALA A 11 -6.51 -5.69 1.12
CA ALA A 11 -5.09 -5.65 0.84
C ALA A 11 -4.35 -6.75 1.61
N GLN A 12 -3.42 -7.41 0.93
CA GLN A 12 -2.53 -8.40 1.49
C GLN A 12 -1.23 -8.36 0.69
N THR A 13 -0.09 -8.47 1.38
CA THR A 13 1.23 -8.66 0.77
C THR A 13 2.01 -9.73 1.52
N GLU A 14 2.97 -10.36 0.86
CA GLU A 14 3.72 -11.52 1.34
C GLU A 14 5.17 -11.41 0.85
N VAL A 15 6.14 -11.71 1.71
CA VAL A 15 7.58 -11.67 1.36
C VAL A 15 7.99 -12.68 0.29
N GLY A 16 7.18 -13.73 0.12
CA GLY A 16 7.46 -14.85 -0.75
C GLY A 16 8.46 -15.84 -0.14
N MET A 17 9.16 -16.60 -0.98
CA MET A 17 10.01 -17.72 -0.53
C MET A 17 11.52 -17.43 -0.56
N VAL A 18 11.94 -16.33 -1.19
CA VAL A 18 13.36 -16.08 -1.52
C VAL A 18 13.94 -14.87 -0.79
N ARG A 19 13.12 -13.82 -0.57
CA ARG A 19 13.55 -12.61 0.14
C ARG A 19 13.41 -12.80 1.65
N SER A 20 14.25 -12.11 2.41
CA SER A 20 14.14 -12.05 3.87
C SER A 20 13.16 -10.99 4.35
N GLU A 21 13.01 -9.90 3.58
CA GLU A 21 12.17 -8.75 3.91
C GLU A 21 11.21 -8.44 2.78
N ASN A 22 10.00 -8.04 3.13
CA ASN A 22 9.00 -7.58 2.18
C ASN A 22 9.13 -6.06 2.03
N GLU A 23 9.52 -5.60 0.84
CA GLU A 23 9.66 -4.18 0.52
C GLU A 23 8.40 -3.60 -0.15
N ASP A 24 7.35 -4.41 -0.32
CA ASP A 24 6.05 -3.94 -0.79
C ASP A 24 5.31 -3.17 0.31
N ALA A 25 4.66 -2.06 -0.04
CA ALA A 25 3.80 -1.31 0.87
C ALA A 25 2.44 -1.00 0.21
N ILE A 26 1.37 -1.12 1.01
CA ILE A 26 -0.01 -0.85 0.57
C ILE A 26 -0.63 0.22 1.46
N ALA A 27 -1.27 1.23 0.86
CA ALA A 27 -2.09 2.21 1.56
C ALA A 27 -3.49 2.31 0.94
N ILE A 28 -4.51 2.39 1.79
CA ILE A 28 -5.91 2.54 1.39
C ILE A 28 -6.49 3.77 2.10
N SER A 29 -7.09 4.67 1.32
CA SER A 29 -7.91 5.77 1.82
C SER A 29 -9.34 5.63 1.31
N THR A 30 -10.22 5.10 2.16
CA THR A 30 -11.64 4.90 1.85
C THR A 30 -12.39 6.22 1.71
N ALA A 31 -11.96 7.27 2.42
CA ALA A 31 -12.56 8.61 2.37
C ALA A 31 -12.53 9.22 0.96
N ILE A 32 -11.43 9.01 0.24
CA ILE A 32 -11.24 9.51 -1.14
C ILE A 32 -11.32 8.39 -2.19
N ARG A 33 -11.59 7.15 -1.76
CA ARG A 33 -11.68 5.96 -2.63
C ARG A 33 -10.39 5.71 -3.43
N LEU A 34 -9.25 5.75 -2.74
CA LEU A 34 -7.91 5.56 -3.30
C LEU A 34 -7.21 4.38 -2.64
N ALA A 35 -6.52 3.56 -3.44
CA ALA A 35 -5.58 2.56 -2.97
C ALA A 35 -4.26 2.72 -3.73
N ILE A 36 -3.14 2.53 -3.05
CA ILE A 36 -1.78 2.68 -3.59
C ILE A 36 -0.98 1.44 -3.20
N LEU A 37 -0.21 0.90 -4.15
CA LEU A 37 0.77 -0.16 -3.96
C LEU A 37 2.13 0.36 -4.45
N THR A 38 3.18 0.15 -3.66
CA THR A 38 4.56 0.47 -4.02
C THR A 38 5.44 -0.77 -3.84
N ASP A 39 6.34 -1.04 -4.80
CA ASP A 39 7.39 -2.07 -4.73
C ASP A 39 8.72 -1.37 -4.39
N GLY A 40 9.20 -1.57 -3.17
CA GLY A 40 10.48 -1.04 -2.72
C GLY A 40 11.63 -1.82 -3.33
N MET A 41 12.60 -1.13 -3.94
CA MET A 41 13.83 -1.76 -4.42
C MET A 41 14.98 -1.42 -3.48
N SER A 42 15.50 -2.43 -2.79
CA SER A 42 16.64 -2.35 -1.87
C SER A 42 17.88 -1.71 -2.53
N GLY A 43 18.14 -0.45 -2.21
CA GLY A 43 19.33 0.28 -2.67
C GLY A 43 19.39 1.69 -2.09
N TYR A 44 20.15 1.84 -0.99
CA TYR A 44 20.38 3.07 -0.21
C TYR A 44 19.14 3.68 0.47
N ASN A 45 18.89 3.36 1.75
CA ASN A 45 17.97 4.09 2.65
C ASN A 45 16.55 4.41 2.09
N ALA A 46 16.10 3.71 1.06
CA ALA A 46 14.84 3.98 0.36
C ALA A 46 13.65 3.13 0.89
N GLY A 47 13.93 2.16 1.76
CA GLY A 47 12.93 1.26 2.37
C GLY A 47 12.31 1.78 3.68
N GLU A 48 12.84 2.85 4.27
CA GLU A 48 12.30 3.47 5.50
C GLU A 48 11.53 4.77 5.19
N VAL A 49 10.61 4.75 4.23
CA VAL A 49 9.57 5.79 4.19
C VAL A 49 8.31 5.15 4.78
N PRO A 50 7.99 5.39 6.07
CA PRO A 50 6.71 5.00 6.61
C PRO A 50 5.65 5.69 5.76
N VAL A 51 4.84 4.92 5.04
CA VAL A 51 3.55 5.38 4.56
C VAL A 51 2.64 5.48 5.78
N ALA A 52 2.90 6.49 6.61
CA ALA A 52 2.04 6.89 7.69
C ALA A 52 0.93 7.74 7.08
N LEU A 53 -0.24 7.13 6.87
CA LEU A 53 -1.47 7.90 6.76
C LEU A 53 -1.65 8.66 8.09
N PRO A 54 -1.92 9.98 8.09
CA PRO A 54 -2.30 10.68 9.32
C PRO A 54 -3.58 10.06 9.90
N PRO A 55 -3.77 10.14 11.24
CA PRO A 55 -4.89 9.49 11.93
C PRO A 55 -6.26 9.94 11.44
#